data_AF-A0A7S7NY52-F1
#
_entry.id   AF-A0A7S7NY52-F1
#
_cell.length_a   1.000
_cell.length_b   1.000
_cell.length_c   1.000
_cell.angle_alpha   90.00
_cell.angle_beta   90.00
_cell.angle_gamma   90.00
#
_symmetry.space_group_name_H-M   'P 1'
#
loop_
_entity.id
_entity.type
_entity.pdbx_description
1 polymer ?
#
loop_
_entity_poly.entity_id
_entity_poly.type
_entity_poly.pdbx_seq_one_letter_code
_entity_poly.pdbx_strand_id
1 'polypeptide(L)'
;MDGNDYSVFSILPPYNNLHAQLIDPNGKLVKTPTNIRLTYEAVADPTGSINRSSAGKTNFWQYAQKLFGLTAPLAPEMGLAGHAMPGTSNASKPMTWQATSAQFVAEGVPITPYPDNPKGKGEKNYYPLMRLTARDATNKVLATADVVLPVSDEMACANCHASGSKYSTAMPKQWAFDPDPNKDYKLNILALHDERHGTKLKASQPVLCAGCHASNALGTTKGTPLTQVLHRKHAAIIETGTAADREACYNCHPGSVTKCLRGAMGNAGMQCQNCHGSMTQVGAAGRKGWIDEPGCENCHTGTAVKFAGQIRQRDAFSYAGGPLRPPADPRFATKTGVLYKASAGHGGLACEACHGPTHAEYPSSHDNDNLMVTRLQGHTGTLAECSTCHASLSSSSTAGPHGLHPLGASWVSQHGDRVEKQGSGACRDCHGGDLRGTVLSAALAPRSFQTERGTKTFAKGALIGCYSCHNGPNP
;
A
#
# COMPACT_ATOMS: atom_id res chain seq x y z
N MET A 1 10.06 9.14 -4.74
CA MET A 1 11.31 9.67 -5.30
C MET A 1 11.72 10.90 -4.50
N ASP A 2 13.00 11.31 -4.50
CA ASP A 2 13.51 12.39 -3.64
C ASP A 2 13.41 13.79 -4.26
N GLY A 3 12.26 14.12 -4.84
CA GLY A 3 12.17 15.26 -5.75
C GLY A 3 12.66 14.90 -7.16
N ASN A 4 12.74 15.90 -8.03
CA ASN A 4 13.14 15.75 -9.43
C ASN A 4 14.66 15.95 -9.69
N ASP A 5 15.41 16.45 -8.70
CA ASP A 5 16.87 16.65 -8.77
C ASP A 5 17.65 15.58 -8.01
N TYR A 6 18.65 14.98 -8.66
CA TYR A 6 19.56 13.96 -8.14
C TYR A 6 21.02 14.43 -8.15
N SER A 7 21.27 15.71 -8.44
CA SER A 7 22.63 16.25 -8.59
C SER A 7 23.36 16.48 -7.26
N VAL A 8 22.62 16.72 -6.18
CA VAL A 8 23.18 17.00 -4.84
C VAL A 8 23.25 15.75 -3.97
N PHE A 9 22.10 15.13 -3.66
CA PHE A 9 22.03 13.85 -2.97
C PHE A 9 20.75 13.07 -3.30
N SER A 10 20.76 11.77 -2.98
CA SER A 10 19.59 10.90 -2.97
C SER A 10 19.51 10.00 -1.73
N ILE A 11 18.29 9.80 -1.25
CA ILE A 11 17.84 8.80 -0.27
C ILE A 11 17.21 7.60 -1.01
N LEU A 12 16.31 7.82 -1.98
CA LEU A 12 15.62 6.83 -2.78
C LEU A 12 15.52 7.21 -4.28
N PRO A 13 15.69 6.24 -5.20
CA PRO A 13 15.43 6.44 -6.63
C PRO A 13 13.92 6.62 -6.92
N PRO A 14 13.54 7.04 -8.14
CA PRO A 14 12.20 6.78 -8.63
C PRO A 14 11.99 5.27 -8.71
N TYR A 15 10.96 4.77 -8.02
CA TYR A 15 10.78 3.34 -7.80
C TYR A 15 9.33 3.03 -7.44
N ASN A 16 8.73 2.10 -8.17
CA ASN A 16 7.47 1.49 -7.76
C ASN A 16 7.30 0.10 -8.37
N ASN A 17 6.43 -0.70 -7.77
CA ASN A 17 6.22 -2.09 -8.12
C ASN A 17 4.79 -2.32 -8.61
N LEU A 18 4.65 -3.15 -9.63
CA LEU A 18 3.39 -3.75 -10.04
C LEU A 18 3.44 -5.24 -9.70
N HIS A 19 2.42 -5.72 -8.99
CA HIS A 19 2.20 -7.15 -8.77
C HIS A 19 0.87 -7.57 -9.39
N ALA A 20 0.83 -8.76 -9.97
CA ALA A 20 -0.38 -9.30 -10.54
C ALA A 20 -0.44 -10.82 -10.39
N GLN A 21 -1.63 -11.32 -10.05
CA GLN A 21 -1.98 -12.73 -10.08
C GLN A 21 -3.13 -12.95 -11.04
N LEU A 22 -3.22 -14.15 -11.61
CA LEU A 22 -4.31 -14.54 -12.51
C LEU A 22 -5.13 -15.65 -11.89
N ILE A 23 -6.44 -15.55 -12.06
CA ILE A 23 -7.40 -16.60 -11.72
C ILE A 23 -7.89 -17.23 -13.01
N ASP A 24 -7.90 -18.56 -13.07
CA ASP A 24 -8.45 -19.30 -14.19
C ASP A 24 -9.99 -19.27 -14.20
N PRO A 25 -10.66 -19.67 -15.30
CA PRO A 25 -12.12 -19.70 -15.36
C PRO A 25 -12.81 -20.60 -14.31
N ASN A 26 -12.06 -21.48 -13.65
CA ASN A 26 -12.57 -22.35 -12.58
C ASN A 26 -12.41 -21.74 -11.18
N GLY A 27 -11.93 -20.49 -11.09
CA GLY A 27 -11.69 -19.80 -9.82
C GLY A 27 -10.45 -20.27 -9.09
N LYS A 28 -9.45 -20.83 -9.78
CA LYS A 28 -8.17 -21.24 -9.20
C LYS A 28 -7.05 -20.29 -9.60
N LEU A 29 -6.16 -20.00 -8.65
CA LEU A 29 -4.93 -19.25 -8.91
C LEU A 29 -4.08 -20.00 -9.95
N VAL A 30 -3.68 -19.28 -11.00
CA VAL A 30 -2.70 -19.75 -11.97
C VAL A 30 -1.34 -19.83 -11.28
N LYS A 31 -0.82 -21.05 -11.09
CA LYS A 31 0.48 -21.32 -10.46
C LYS A 31 1.63 -21.53 -11.45
N THR A 32 1.29 -21.73 -12.71
CA THR A 32 2.26 -21.87 -13.80
C THR A 32 1.70 -21.12 -15.01
N PRO A 33 2.39 -20.09 -15.52
CA PRO A 33 1.87 -19.25 -16.59
C PRO A 33 2.22 -19.84 -17.97
N THR A 34 1.95 -21.13 -18.19
CA THR A 34 2.26 -21.78 -19.47
C THR A 34 1.55 -21.03 -20.59
N ASN A 35 2.33 -20.50 -21.54
CA ASN A 35 1.84 -19.70 -22.67
C ASN A 35 1.12 -18.40 -22.30
N ILE A 36 1.34 -17.85 -21.09
CA ILE A 36 0.75 -16.57 -20.68
C ILE A 36 1.86 -15.52 -20.53
N ARG A 37 1.68 -14.38 -21.20
CA ARG A 37 2.49 -13.17 -20.98
C ARG A 37 1.66 -12.08 -20.34
N LEU A 38 2.23 -11.40 -19.35
CA LEU A 38 1.62 -10.21 -18.74
C LEU A 38 2.46 -8.98 -19.09
N THR A 39 1.78 -7.91 -19.49
CA THR A 39 2.40 -6.64 -19.85
C THR A 39 1.68 -5.48 -19.17
N TYR A 40 2.35 -4.34 -19.03
CA TYR A 40 1.75 -3.08 -18.58
C TYR A 40 2.00 -1.94 -19.57
N GLU A 41 1.08 -1.00 -19.64
CA GLU A 41 1.18 0.25 -20.39
C GLU A 41 0.41 1.36 -19.67
N ALA A 42 0.74 2.63 -19.90
CA ALA A 42 0.03 3.72 -19.25
C ALA A 42 -1.33 3.95 -19.90
N VAL A 43 -2.32 4.31 -19.09
CA VAL A 43 -3.67 4.68 -19.56
C VAL A 43 -4.11 5.98 -18.90
N ALA A 44 -4.94 6.74 -19.60
CA ALA A 44 -5.50 7.95 -19.04
C ALA A 44 -6.48 7.58 -17.91
N ASP A 45 -6.42 8.33 -16.81
CA ASP A 45 -7.43 8.24 -15.76
C ASP A 45 -8.75 8.90 -16.18
N PRO A 46 -9.84 8.78 -15.40
CA PRO A 46 -11.13 9.38 -15.73
C PRO A 46 -11.10 10.91 -15.92
N THR A 47 -10.06 11.59 -15.43
CA THR A 47 -9.86 13.03 -15.62
C THR A 47 -9.10 13.37 -16.90
N GLY A 48 -8.62 12.35 -17.62
CA GLY A 48 -7.83 12.43 -18.84
C GLY A 48 -6.31 12.48 -18.60
N SER A 49 -5.83 12.44 -17.36
CA SER A 49 -4.41 12.53 -17.05
C SER A 49 -3.70 11.20 -17.37
N ILE A 50 -2.58 11.24 -18.08
CA ILE A 50 -1.79 10.06 -18.45
C ILE A 50 -0.30 10.27 -18.19
N ASN A 51 0.42 9.21 -17.82
CA ASN A 51 1.83 9.27 -17.49
C ASN A 51 2.61 8.09 -18.10
N ARG A 52 3.03 8.23 -19.36
CA ARG A 52 3.71 7.19 -20.14
C ARG A 52 5.22 7.22 -19.95
N SER A 53 5.79 8.40 -19.71
CA SER A 53 7.24 8.63 -19.73
C SER A 53 7.69 9.35 -18.46
N SER A 54 8.84 8.99 -17.92
CA SER A 54 9.51 9.74 -16.86
C SER A 54 10.77 10.46 -17.38
N ALA A 55 11.28 10.09 -18.56
CA ALA A 55 12.41 10.77 -19.18
C ALA A 55 12.12 12.26 -19.39
N GLY A 56 13.10 13.11 -19.12
CA GLY A 56 12.97 14.57 -19.23
C GLY A 56 12.21 15.24 -18.07
N LYS A 57 11.58 14.49 -17.16
CA LYS A 57 10.88 15.02 -15.98
C LYS A 57 11.73 15.02 -14.70
N THR A 58 12.93 14.43 -14.78
CA THR A 58 13.93 14.33 -13.71
C THR A 58 15.31 14.15 -14.33
N ASN A 59 16.38 14.51 -13.61
CA ASN A 59 17.76 14.24 -14.00
C ASN A 59 18.30 12.90 -13.42
N PHE A 60 17.45 12.03 -12.88
CA PHE A 60 17.84 10.74 -12.28
C PHE A 60 18.86 9.94 -13.12
N TRP A 61 18.59 9.68 -14.40
CA TRP A 61 19.46 8.86 -15.26
C TRP A 61 20.86 9.45 -15.47
N GLN A 62 21.02 10.77 -15.39
CA GLN A 62 22.32 11.44 -15.47
C GLN A 62 23.21 11.06 -14.28
N TYR A 63 22.62 10.87 -13.09
CA TYR A 63 23.34 10.64 -11.85
C TYR A 63 23.26 9.20 -11.34
N ALA A 64 22.37 8.38 -11.89
CA ALA A 64 22.12 7.01 -11.45
C ALA A 64 23.39 6.15 -11.42
N GLN A 65 24.27 6.29 -12.44
CA GLN A 65 25.52 5.53 -12.49
C GLN A 65 26.40 5.81 -11.26
N LYS A 66 26.62 7.09 -10.96
CA LYS A 66 27.47 7.50 -9.83
C LYS A 66 26.80 7.22 -8.49
N LEU A 67 25.50 7.48 -8.36
CA LEU A 67 24.75 7.29 -7.12
C LEU A 67 24.65 5.82 -6.71
N PHE A 68 24.37 4.92 -7.67
CA PHE A 68 24.09 3.50 -7.40
C PHE A 68 25.23 2.57 -7.84
N GLY A 69 26.39 3.12 -8.22
CA GLY A 69 27.58 2.32 -8.55
C GLY A 69 27.39 1.42 -9.78
N LEU A 70 26.63 1.88 -10.77
CA LEU A 70 26.37 1.08 -11.97
C LEU A 70 27.61 1.00 -12.86
N THR A 71 27.81 -0.15 -13.52
CA THR A 71 28.94 -0.36 -14.44
C THR A 71 28.84 0.48 -15.71
N ALA A 72 27.62 0.89 -16.10
CA ALA A 72 27.34 1.75 -17.23
C ALA A 72 26.18 2.72 -16.92
N PRO A 73 26.02 3.82 -17.67
CA PRO A 73 24.86 4.70 -17.56
C PRO A 73 23.54 3.94 -17.75
N LEU A 74 22.54 4.27 -16.93
CA LEU A 74 21.20 3.71 -17.03
C LEU A 74 20.44 4.40 -18.17
N ALA A 75 19.87 3.63 -19.09
CA ALA A 75 19.11 4.20 -20.20
C ALA A 75 17.86 4.96 -19.71
N PRO A 76 17.42 6.03 -20.40
CA PRO A 76 16.16 6.71 -20.09
C PRO A 76 15.00 5.73 -19.97
N GLU A 77 14.05 6.03 -19.08
CA GLU A 77 12.91 5.19 -18.69
C GLU A 77 13.26 3.92 -17.91
N MET A 78 14.50 3.44 -17.93
CA MET A 78 14.88 2.20 -17.26
C MET A 78 14.98 2.41 -15.75
N GLY A 79 14.37 1.50 -14.98
CA GLY A 79 14.50 1.43 -13.53
C GLY A 79 15.70 0.59 -13.09
N LEU A 80 16.13 0.75 -11.84
CA LEU A 80 17.30 0.04 -11.31
C LEU A 80 17.08 -1.48 -11.20
N ALA A 81 15.83 -1.94 -11.13
CA ALA A 81 15.47 -3.35 -11.09
C ALA A 81 15.15 -3.95 -12.47
N GLY A 82 15.38 -3.20 -13.55
CA GLY A 82 15.29 -3.71 -14.93
C GLY A 82 13.93 -3.58 -15.61
N HIS A 83 12.94 -2.97 -14.96
CA HIS A 83 11.66 -2.62 -15.57
C HIS A 83 11.61 -1.13 -15.92
N ALA A 84 11.06 -0.81 -17.09
CA ALA A 84 11.07 0.54 -17.64
C ALA A 84 9.67 1.16 -17.69
N MET A 85 9.58 2.49 -17.63
CA MET A 85 8.34 3.18 -18.02
C MET A 85 7.99 2.89 -19.50
N PRO A 86 6.70 2.89 -19.89
CA PRO A 86 6.27 2.65 -21.27
C PRO A 86 6.98 3.51 -22.34
N GLY A 87 7.31 4.76 -21.99
CA GLY A 87 7.93 5.75 -22.87
C GLY A 87 6.90 6.50 -23.73
N THR A 88 7.35 7.46 -24.53
CA THR A 88 6.47 8.37 -25.30
C THR A 88 5.55 7.64 -26.30
N SER A 89 6.01 6.52 -26.87
CA SER A 89 5.21 5.64 -27.74
C SER A 89 4.19 4.77 -26.99
N ASN A 90 4.20 4.82 -25.65
CA ASN A 90 3.42 3.96 -24.76
C ASN A 90 3.59 2.45 -25.05
N ALA A 91 4.79 2.02 -25.41
CA ALA A 91 5.04 0.63 -25.75
C ALA A 91 4.83 -0.26 -24.52
N SER A 92 3.97 -1.28 -24.64
CA SER A 92 3.69 -2.20 -23.54
C SER A 92 4.98 -2.89 -23.06
N LYS A 93 5.15 -2.96 -21.74
CA LYS A 93 6.35 -3.49 -21.09
C LYS A 93 6.07 -4.83 -20.43
N PRO A 94 6.98 -5.81 -20.54
CA PRO A 94 6.78 -7.12 -19.95
C PRO A 94 6.88 -7.08 -18.42
N MET A 95 6.13 -7.95 -17.77
CA MET A 95 6.30 -8.29 -16.36
C MET A 95 6.97 -9.66 -16.23
N THR A 96 7.72 -9.86 -15.15
CA THR A 96 8.50 -11.08 -14.91
C THR A 96 7.71 -12.02 -14.02
N TRP A 97 7.60 -13.30 -14.40
CA TRP A 97 6.98 -14.31 -13.55
C TRP A 97 7.87 -14.67 -12.35
N GLN A 98 7.30 -14.66 -11.15
CA GLN A 98 7.90 -15.09 -9.90
C GLN A 98 7.16 -16.34 -9.38
N ALA A 99 7.80 -17.50 -9.48
CA ALA A 99 7.18 -18.77 -9.12
C ALA A 99 6.89 -18.92 -7.62
N THR A 100 7.68 -18.31 -6.76
CA THR A 100 7.55 -18.42 -5.29
C THR A 100 6.25 -17.79 -4.77
N SER A 101 5.82 -16.67 -5.36
CA SER A 101 4.59 -15.96 -5.02
C SER A 101 3.45 -16.20 -6.01
N ALA A 102 3.69 -16.96 -7.09
CA ALA A 102 2.78 -17.13 -8.21
C ALA A 102 2.26 -15.79 -8.76
N GLN A 103 3.18 -14.85 -8.96
CA GLN A 103 2.90 -13.48 -9.41
C GLN A 103 3.68 -13.13 -10.67
N PHE A 104 3.12 -12.25 -11.48
CA PHE A 104 3.90 -11.42 -12.39
C PHE A 104 4.27 -10.12 -11.67
N VAL A 105 5.54 -9.73 -11.78
CA VAL A 105 6.10 -8.56 -11.10
C VAL A 105 6.83 -7.66 -12.10
N ALA A 106 6.56 -6.36 -12.05
CA ALA A 106 7.46 -5.34 -12.58
C ALA A 106 7.96 -4.52 -11.42
N GLU A 107 9.23 -4.71 -11.07
CA GLU A 107 9.85 -4.13 -9.90
C GLU A 107 10.65 -2.88 -10.29
N GLY A 108 10.59 -1.85 -9.46
CA GLY A 108 11.41 -0.65 -9.63
C GLY A 108 11.13 0.17 -10.88
N VAL A 109 9.88 0.20 -11.35
CA VAL A 109 9.43 1.07 -12.43
C VAL A 109 9.66 2.54 -12.02
N PRO A 110 10.45 3.34 -12.79
CA PRO A 110 10.89 4.66 -12.36
C PRO A 110 9.86 5.75 -12.70
N ILE A 111 8.65 5.62 -12.15
CA ILE A 111 7.58 6.59 -12.38
C ILE A 111 7.85 7.92 -11.64
N THR A 112 7.41 9.03 -12.24
CA THR A 112 7.48 10.39 -11.67
C THR A 112 6.07 10.98 -11.60
N PRO A 113 5.75 11.95 -10.72
CA PRO A 113 4.38 12.45 -10.56
C PRO A 113 3.95 13.45 -11.64
N TYR A 114 4.77 13.70 -12.66
CA TYR A 114 4.48 14.70 -13.68
C TYR A 114 3.78 14.02 -14.86
N PRO A 115 2.51 14.32 -15.17
CA PRO A 115 1.82 13.70 -16.30
C PRO A 115 2.40 14.18 -17.64
N ASP A 116 2.14 13.45 -18.71
CA ASP A 116 2.55 13.83 -20.07
C ASP A 116 1.71 14.99 -20.63
N ASN A 117 0.49 15.14 -20.11
CA ASN A 117 -0.50 16.10 -20.56
C ASN A 117 -1.01 16.96 -19.39
N PRO A 118 -0.14 17.72 -18.70
CA PRO A 118 -0.57 18.59 -17.62
C PRO A 118 -1.55 19.64 -18.16
N LYS A 119 -2.67 19.87 -17.47
CA LYS A 119 -3.63 20.94 -17.76
C LYS A 119 -3.09 22.30 -17.31
N GLY A 120 -2.17 22.32 -16.35
CA GLY A 120 -1.49 23.52 -15.87
C GLY A 120 0.00 23.33 -15.57
N LYS A 121 0.76 24.42 -15.56
CA LYS A 121 2.19 24.39 -15.20
C LYS A 121 2.36 23.85 -13.78
N GLY A 122 3.17 22.80 -13.64
CA GLY A 122 3.45 22.17 -12.34
C GLY A 122 2.34 21.25 -11.83
N GLU A 123 1.31 20.98 -12.63
CA GLU A 123 0.32 19.95 -12.29
C GLU A 123 0.98 18.58 -12.14
N LYS A 124 0.56 17.86 -11.10
CA LYS A 124 1.04 16.53 -10.76
C LYS A 124 -0.12 15.54 -10.76
N ASN A 125 0.17 14.32 -11.17
CA ASN A 125 -0.67 13.15 -10.97
C ASN A 125 0.09 12.13 -10.12
N TYR A 126 -0.31 12.02 -8.86
CA TYR A 126 0.28 11.11 -7.89
C TYR A 126 -0.32 9.69 -7.94
N TYR A 127 -1.41 9.51 -8.68
CA TYR A 127 -2.12 8.24 -8.83
C TYR A 127 -2.29 7.84 -10.30
N PRO A 128 -1.22 7.86 -11.11
CA PRO A 128 -1.30 7.53 -12.52
C PRO A 128 -1.71 6.06 -12.71
N LEU A 129 -2.49 5.79 -13.76
CA LEU A 129 -2.97 4.45 -14.07
C LEU A 129 -2.07 3.71 -15.05
N MET A 130 -1.87 2.43 -14.78
CA MET A 130 -1.26 1.44 -15.67
C MET A 130 -2.29 0.35 -15.98
N ARG A 131 -2.46 0.01 -17.26
CA ARG A 131 -3.23 -1.14 -17.70
C ARG A 131 -2.35 -2.37 -17.76
N LEU A 132 -2.69 -3.36 -16.95
CA LEU A 132 -2.14 -4.70 -17.04
C LEU A 132 -2.95 -5.50 -18.05
N THR A 133 -2.27 -6.22 -18.96
CA THR A 133 -2.90 -7.08 -19.96
C THR A 133 -2.24 -8.45 -19.98
N ALA A 134 -3.05 -9.49 -19.73
CA ALA A 134 -2.65 -10.88 -19.89
C ALA A 134 -3.00 -11.36 -21.30
N ARG A 135 -2.07 -12.02 -21.98
CA ARG A 135 -2.26 -12.60 -23.32
C ARG A 135 -1.78 -14.04 -23.36
N ASP A 136 -2.46 -14.87 -24.16
CA ASP A 136 -1.96 -16.20 -24.49
C ASP A 136 -0.87 -16.17 -25.59
N ALA A 137 -0.37 -17.35 -25.98
CA ALA A 137 0.63 -17.51 -27.03
C ALA A 137 0.15 -17.06 -28.42
N THR A 138 -1.16 -16.96 -28.64
CA THR A 138 -1.76 -16.45 -29.89
C THR A 138 -1.97 -14.94 -29.87
N ASN A 139 -1.52 -14.26 -28.81
CA ASN A 139 -1.76 -12.84 -28.51
C ASN A 139 -3.19 -12.46 -28.17
N LYS A 140 -4.09 -13.44 -27.96
CA LYS A 140 -5.45 -13.19 -27.50
C LYS A 140 -5.42 -12.65 -26.08
N VAL A 141 -6.17 -11.57 -25.83
CA VAL A 141 -6.33 -11.01 -24.49
C VAL A 141 -7.16 -11.97 -23.63
N LEU A 142 -6.62 -12.33 -22.47
CA LEU A 142 -7.28 -13.18 -21.48
C LEU A 142 -7.95 -12.35 -20.38
N ALA A 143 -7.26 -11.31 -19.91
CA ALA A 143 -7.74 -10.42 -18.84
C ALA A 143 -7.03 -9.07 -18.90
N THR A 144 -7.68 -8.05 -18.36
CA THR A 144 -7.11 -6.70 -18.17
C THR A 144 -7.50 -6.12 -16.83
N ALA A 145 -6.61 -5.35 -16.21
CA ALA A 145 -6.91 -4.56 -15.02
C ALA A 145 -6.21 -3.20 -15.11
N ASP A 146 -6.90 -2.14 -14.73
CA ASP A 146 -6.32 -0.81 -14.62
C ASP A 146 -6.01 -0.55 -13.14
N VAL A 147 -4.74 -0.32 -12.82
CA VAL A 147 -4.24 -0.18 -11.44
C VAL A 147 -3.43 1.10 -11.30
N VAL A 148 -3.42 1.66 -10.09
CA VAL A 148 -2.59 2.82 -9.77
C VAL A 148 -1.14 2.38 -9.61
N LEU A 149 -0.21 3.11 -10.23
CA LEU A 149 1.21 3.05 -9.93
C LEU A 149 1.61 4.30 -9.14
N PRO A 150 1.35 4.34 -7.82
CA PRO A 150 1.39 5.58 -7.04
C PRO A 150 2.79 6.19 -6.97
N VAL A 151 2.88 7.51 -6.98
CA VAL A 151 4.19 8.18 -6.93
C VAL A 151 4.09 9.47 -6.16
N SER A 152 5.18 9.87 -5.54
CA SER A 152 5.30 11.14 -4.83
C SER A 152 6.73 11.65 -4.89
N ASP A 153 6.83 12.97 -4.92
CA ASP A 153 8.06 13.76 -4.78
C ASP A 153 7.98 14.73 -3.57
N GLU A 154 7.07 14.48 -2.63
CA GLU A 154 6.69 15.38 -1.52
C GLU A 154 7.59 15.32 -0.27
N MET A 155 8.90 15.17 -0.43
CA MET A 155 9.79 15.21 0.73
C MET A 155 10.08 16.66 1.13
N ALA A 156 9.38 17.15 2.15
CA ALA A 156 9.34 18.58 2.51
C ALA A 156 10.50 19.03 3.42
N CYS A 157 11.72 18.51 3.20
CA CYS A 157 12.91 18.90 3.96
C CYS A 157 13.17 20.42 3.93
N ALA A 158 12.78 21.08 2.83
CA ALA A 158 12.89 22.52 2.66
C ALA A 158 12.16 23.33 3.76
N ASN A 159 11.13 22.78 4.40
CA ASN A 159 10.41 23.43 5.51
C ASN A 159 11.35 23.86 6.65
N CYS A 160 12.43 23.11 6.87
CA CYS A 160 13.41 23.38 7.92
C CYS A 160 14.81 23.69 7.38
N HIS A 161 15.19 23.10 6.24
CA HIS A 161 16.56 23.16 5.71
C HIS A 161 16.77 24.18 4.58
N ALA A 162 15.73 24.88 4.11
CA ALA A 162 15.91 25.96 3.14
C ALA A 162 16.72 27.13 3.74
N SER A 163 17.46 27.83 2.89
CA SER A 163 18.25 29.00 3.28
C SER A 163 17.36 30.09 3.86
N GLY A 164 17.78 30.68 4.98
CA GLY A 164 16.96 31.67 5.70
C GLY A 164 15.84 31.09 6.57
N SER A 165 15.77 29.76 6.71
CA SER A 165 14.84 29.09 7.63
C SER A 165 15.01 29.55 9.08
N LYS A 166 13.89 29.64 9.81
CA LYS A 166 13.85 30.03 11.23
C LYS A 166 14.26 28.91 12.20
N TYR A 167 14.43 27.68 11.71
CA TYR A 167 14.75 26.52 12.54
C TYR A 167 16.27 26.43 12.77
N SER A 168 16.75 27.06 13.85
CA SER A 168 18.18 27.13 14.19
C SER A 168 18.85 25.77 14.33
N THR A 169 18.12 24.73 14.72
CA THR A 169 18.61 23.34 14.81
C THR A 169 18.85 22.68 13.45
N ALA A 170 18.32 23.23 12.37
CA ALA A 170 18.48 22.75 10.99
C ALA A 170 19.45 23.63 10.16
N MET A 171 20.04 24.66 10.78
CA MET A 171 20.89 25.64 10.12
C MET A 171 22.37 25.21 10.08
N PRO A 172 23.01 25.14 8.88
CA PRO A 172 24.46 25.11 8.77
C PRO A 172 25.06 26.48 9.14
N LYS A 173 26.36 26.53 9.45
CA LYS A 173 27.07 27.79 9.74
C LYS A 173 26.94 28.81 8.61
N GLN A 174 26.88 28.33 7.36
CA GLN A 174 26.67 29.16 6.18
C GLN A 174 25.60 28.54 5.27
N TRP A 175 24.53 29.30 5.05
CA TRP A 175 23.48 28.97 4.09
C TRP A 175 24.00 28.96 2.65
N ALA A 176 23.40 28.12 1.81
CA ALA A 176 23.75 28.00 0.40
C ALA A 176 23.21 29.16 -0.46
N PHE A 177 21.96 29.58 -0.22
CA PHE A 177 21.20 30.51 -1.06
C PHE A 177 21.26 30.15 -2.56
N ASP A 178 21.05 28.87 -2.88
CA ASP A 178 21.03 28.42 -4.27
C ASP A 178 19.76 28.93 -4.98
N PRO A 179 19.86 29.44 -6.23
CA PRO A 179 18.69 29.91 -6.97
C PRO A 179 17.70 28.79 -7.32
N ASP A 180 18.13 27.53 -7.35
CA ASP A 180 17.25 26.38 -7.49
C ASP A 180 16.80 25.90 -6.10
N PRO A 181 15.52 26.08 -5.73
CA PRO A 181 15.03 25.67 -4.43
C PRO A 181 15.15 24.16 -4.21
N ASN A 182 15.21 23.33 -5.26
CA ASN A 182 15.39 21.88 -5.12
C ASN A 182 16.83 21.49 -4.75
N LYS A 183 17.80 22.38 -5.00
CA LYS A 183 19.21 22.20 -4.61
C LYS A 183 19.52 22.87 -3.29
N ASP A 184 18.94 24.04 -3.03
CA ASP A 184 19.24 24.87 -1.87
C ASP A 184 19.18 24.09 -0.54
N TYR A 185 18.02 23.51 -0.21
CA TYR A 185 17.88 22.76 1.03
C TYR A 185 18.78 21.52 1.06
N LYS A 186 19.06 20.91 -0.12
CA LYS A 186 19.92 19.73 -0.20
C LYS A 186 21.38 20.09 0.12
N LEU A 187 21.87 21.21 -0.41
CA LEU A 187 23.20 21.75 -0.13
C LEU A 187 23.36 22.09 1.35
N ASN A 188 22.33 22.69 1.95
CA ASN A 188 22.32 23.00 3.39
C ASN A 188 22.36 21.75 4.26
N ILE A 189 21.65 20.67 3.88
CA ILE A 189 21.72 19.38 4.58
C ILE A 189 23.15 18.81 4.52
N LEU A 190 23.79 18.80 3.35
CA LEU A 190 25.16 18.30 3.22
C LEU A 190 26.16 19.16 4.00
N ALA A 191 26.01 20.49 3.98
CA ALA A 191 26.83 21.41 4.77
C ALA A 191 26.71 21.12 6.27
N LEU A 192 25.47 20.98 6.77
CA LEU A 192 25.21 20.67 8.17
C LEU A 192 25.76 19.30 8.57
N HIS A 193 25.69 18.31 7.66
CA HIS A 193 26.28 17.00 7.89
C HIS A 193 27.81 17.08 8.01
N ASP A 194 28.47 17.82 7.11
CA ASP A 194 29.91 18.07 7.14
C ASP A 194 30.34 18.75 8.45
N GLU A 195 29.60 19.76 8.90
CA GLU A 195 29.88 20.48 10.15
C GLU A 195 29.72 19.62 11.40
N ARG A 196 28.71 18.74 11.45
CA ARG A 196 28.41 17.92 12.62
C ARG A 196 29.22 16.64 12.71
N HIS A 197 29.69 16.14 11.57
CA HIS A 197 30.30 14.82 11.46
C HIS A 197 31.70 14.83 10.85
N GLY A 198 32.24 16.01 10.51
CA GLY A 198 33.57 16.15 9.92
C GLY A 198 33.68 15.54 8.52
N THR A 199 32.55 15.37 7.82
CA THR A 199 32.52 14.82 6.47
C THR A 199 32.87 15.90 5.41
N LYS A 200 32.99 15.49 4.14
CA LYS A 200 33.21 16.38 2.99
C LYS A 200 32.18 16.13 1.88
N LEU A 201 30.96 15.80 2.26
CA LEU A 201 29.86 15.41 1.40
C LEU A 201 29.43 16.53 0.46
N LYS A 202 29.40 17.79 0.93
CA LYS A 202 29.05 18.93 0.07
C LYS A 202 30.04 19.06 -1.10
N ALA A 203 31.31 18.73 -0.91
CA ALA A 203 32.30 18.71 -1.99
C ALA A 203 32.28 17.42 -2.84
N SER A 204 31.58 16.37 -2.39
CA SER A 204 31.62 15.04 -3.01
C SER A 204 30.34 14.67 -3.80
N GLN A 205 29.49 15.65 -4.09
CA GLN A 205 28.19 15.47 -4.77
C GLN A 205 28.29 14.76 -6.13
N PRO A 206 27.24 14.03 -6.58
CA PRO A 206 26.08 13.63 -5.79
C PRO A 206 26.41 12.59 -4.72
N VAL A 207 25.67 12.61 -3.61
CA VAL A 207 25.83 11.66 -2.49
C VAL A 207 24.63 10.73 -2.39
N LEU A 208 24.86 9.42 -2.31
CA LEU A 208 23.82 8.46 -1.91
C LEU A 208 23.91 8.27 -0.39
N CYS A 209 22.87 8.64 0.36
CA CYS A 209 22.86 8.49 1.83
C CYS A 209 23.09 7.02 2.23
N ALA A 210 22.51 6.09 1.46
CA ALA A 210 22.64 4.66 1.66
C ALA A 210 24.04 4.09 1.32
N GLY A 211 24.96 4.91 0.79
CA GLY A 211 26.37 4.54 0.58
C GLY A 211 27.19 4.47 1.88
N CYS A 212 26.71 5.12 2.95
CA CYS A 212 27.32 5.10 4.28
C CYS A 212 26.39 4.60 5.39
N HIS A 213 25.07 4.71 5.20
CA HIS A 213 24.05 4.24 6.13
C HIS A 213 23.28 3.04 5.57
N ALA A 214 23.05 2.01 6.39
CA ALA A 214 22.38 0.80 5.92
C ALA A 214 20.92 1.11 5.54
N SER A 215 20.41 0.48 4.48
CA SER A 215 19.06 0.67 3.98
C SER A 215 18.50 -0.64 3.46
N ASN A 216 17.50 -1.18 4.15
CA ASN A 216 16.77 -2.36 3.67
C ASN A 216 16.03 -2.09 2.36
N ALA A 217 15.59 -0.85 2.11
CA ALA A 217 14.94 -0.48 0.85
C ALA A 217 15.89 -0.52 -0.35
N LEU A 218 17.20 -0.33 -0.14
CA LEU A 218 18.22 -0.35 -1.19
C LEU A 218 19.17 -1.56 -1.08
N GLY A 219 18.93 -2.48 -0.13
CA GLY A 219 19.78 -3.63 0.13
C GLY A 219 21.19 -3.29 0.65
N THR A 220 21.43 -2.08 1.14
CA THR A 220 22.76 -1.68 1.66
C THR A 220 22.89 -2.00 3.14
N THR A 221 24.07 -2.43 3.58
CA THR A 221 24.30 -2.96 4.94
C THR A 221 25.35 -2.18 5.75
N LYS A 222 25.96 -1.15 5.16
CA LYS A 222 27.07 -0.41 5.77
C LYS A 222 26.58 0.62 6.80
N GLY A 223 27.19 0.63 7.99
CA GLY A 223 26.97 1.68 8.99
C GLY A 223 25.60 1.63 9.69
N THR A 224 25.33 2.63 10.54
CA THR A 224 24.06 2.72 11.26
C THR A 224 22.89 2.90 10.28
N PRO A 225 21.76 2.19 10.44
CA PRO A 225 20.62 2.27 9.52
C PRO A 225 20.12 3.70 9.29
N LEU A 226 19.84 4.03 8.03
CA LEU A 226 19.35 5.35 7.62
C LEU A 226 18.04 5.71 8.34
N THR A 227 17.15 4.72 8.49
CA THR A 227 15.90 4.89 9.24
C THR A 227 16.17 5.25 10.70
N GLN A 228 17.13 4.62 11.36
CA GLN A 228 17.47 4.93 12.75
C GLN A 228 17.98 6.36 12.89
N VAL A 229 18.95 6.77 12.07
CA VAL A 229 19.59 8.09 12.21
C VAL A 229 18.64 9.24 11.85
N LEU A 230 17.83 9.09 10.79
CA LEU A 230 16.86 10.11 10.39
C LEU A 230 15.78 10.28 11.47
N HIS A 231 15.11 9.21 11.90
CA HIS A 231 14.00 9.36 12.85
C HIS A 231 14.49 9.88 14.21
N ARG A 232 15.62 9.37 14.75
CA ARG A 232 16.15 9.85 16.03
C ARG A 232 16.52 11.33 16.02
N LYS A 233 17.12 11.82 14.93
CA LYS A 233 17.54 13.22 14.84
C LYS A 233 16.35 14.19 14.74
N HIS A 234 15.26 13.75 14.12
CA HIS A 234 14.06 14.59 13.95
C HIS A 234 13.05 14.44 15.09
N ALA A 235 13.08 13.36 15.87
CA ALA A 235 12.16 13.11 16.98
C ALA A 235 12.06 14.30 17.95
N ALA A 236 13.19 14.84 18.41
CA ALA A 236 13.19 15.96 19.37
C ALA A 236 12.56 17.26 18.83
N ILE A 237 12.59 17.47 17.51
CA ILE A 237 12.08 18.69 16.85
C ILE A 237 10.59 18.53 16.52
N ILE A 238 10.17 17.34 16.14
CA ILE A 238 8.81 17.07 15.65
C ILE A 238 7.87 16.65 16.80
N GLU A 239 8.38 16.00 17.86
CA GLU A 239 7.54 15.50 18.96
C GLU A 239 7.19 16.58 20.02
N THR A 240 7.75 17.79 19.96
CA THR A 240 7.61 18.83 21.02
C THR A 240 6.58 19.94 20.72
N GLY A 241 5.73 19.79 19.69
CA GLY A 241 4.73 20.80 19.29
C GLY A 241 3.34 20.24 18.94
N THR A 242 2.51 21.07 18.30
CA THR A 242 1.22 20.68 17.71
C THR A 242 1.43 19.68 16.58
N ALA A 243 1.54 18.39 16.91
CA ALA A 243 0.53 17.37 16.63
C ALA A 243 1.17 15.97 16.55
N ALA A 244 0.74 15.07 17.42
CA ALA A 244 0.93 13.62 17.27
C ALA A 244 -0.02 13.07 16.18
N ASP A 245 -0.05 13.72 15.02
CA ASP A 245 -0.89 13.39 13.88
C ASP A 245 -0.03 13.07 12.64
N ARG A 246 -0.68 12.75 11.52
CA ARG A 246 0.01 12.38 10.28
C ARG A 246 0.90 13.50 9.70
N GLU A 247 0.60 14.77 9.95
CA GLU A 247 1.32 15.89 9.34
C GLU A 247 2.78 15.91 9.76
N ALA A 248 3.06 15.54 11.01
CA ALA A 248 4.41 15.32 11.51
C ALA A 248 5.21 14.35 10.61
N CYS A 249 4.61 13.22 10.24
CA CYS A 249 5.21 12.23 9.36
C CYS A 249 5.29 12.72 7.90
N TYR A 250 4.30 13.49 7.44
CA TYR A 250 4.20 14.00 6.08
C TYR A 250 5.24 15.08 5.73
N ASN A 251 5.97 15.61 6.72
CA ASN A 251 7.14 16.45 6.44
C ASN A 251 8.28 15.67 5.74
N CYS A 252 8.33 14.35 5.91
CA CYS A 252 9.39 13.50 5.34
C CYS A 252 8.83 12.41 4.43
N HIS A 253 7.63 11.90 4.73
CA HIS A 253 6.95 10.89 3.93
C HIS A 253 5.90 11.52 3.01
N PRO A 254 5.59 10.90 1.87
CA PRO A 254 4.49 11.35 1.02
C PRO A 254 3.19 11.55 1.80
N GLY A 255 2.55 12.73 1.71
CA GLY A 255 1.24 12.86 2.32
C GLY A 255 0.57 14.22 2.38
N SER A 256 1.30 15.33 2.22
CA SER A 256 0.70 16.67 2.25
C SER A 256 -0.35 16.89 1.16
N VAL A 257 -0.13 16.31 -0.04
CA VAL A 257 -1.17 16.18 -1.08
C VAL A 257 -1.42 14.71 -1.40
N THR A 258 -0.36 13.90 -1.53
CA THR A 258 -0.46 12.47 -1.93
C THR A 258 -1.13 11.56 -0.90
N LYS A 259 -1.38 12.04 0.33
CA LYS A 259 -2.01 11.29 1.43
C LYS A 259 -1.65 9.80 1.43
N CYS A 260 -0.38 9.44 1.68
CA CYS A 260 0.07 8.04 1.56
C CYS A 260 -0.88 7.06 2.28
N LEU A 261 -1.34 7.43 3.48
CA LEU A 261 -2.40 6.75 4.22
C LEU A 261 -3.80 7.22 3.76
N ARG A 262 -4.30 6.62 2.68
CA ARG A 262 -5.59 6.95 2.03
C ARG A 262 -6.60 5.80 1.99
N GLY A 263 -6.21 4.62 2.45
CA GLY A 263 -7.07 3.43 2.51
C GLY A 263 -8.14 3.50 3.61
N ALA A 264 -8.84 2.39 3.82
CA ALA A 264 -9.95 2.27 4.77
C ALA A 264 -9.61 2.74 6.18
N MET A 265 -8.44 2.36 6.70
CA MET A 265 -7.95 2.81 8.00
C MET A 265 -7.68 4.32 8.00
N GLY A 266 -7.12 4.82 6.89
CA GLY A 266 -6.89 6.24 6.67
C GLY A 266 -8.20 7.04 6.72
N ASN A 267 -9.21 6.57 6.01
CA ASN A 267 -10.53 7.20 5.93
C ASN A 267 -11.29 7.13 7.26
N ALA A 268 -10.95 6.18 8.13
CA ALA A 268 -11.50 6.06 9.49
C ALA A 268 -10.78 6.92 10.55
N GLY A 269 -9.85 7.79 10.14
CA GLY A 269 -9.16 8.75 11.02
C GLY A 269 -7.94 8.21 11.76
N MET A 270 -7.43 7.02 11.41
CA MET A 270 -6.21 6.46 12.02
C MET A 270 -5.00 7.37 11.78
N GLN A 271 -3.98 7.37 12.61
CA GLN A 271 -2.74 8.12 12.41
C GLN A 271 -1.61 7.15 12.08
N CYS A 272 -0.50 7.63 11.51
CA CYS A 272 0.69 6.80 11.27
C CYS A 272 1.17 6.14 12.57
N GLN A 273 1.11 6.90 13.65
CA GLN A 273 1.52 6.53 15.00
C GLN A 273 0.67 5.42 15.59
N ASN A 274 -0.59 5.27 15.19
CA ASN A 274 -1.43 4.17 15.65
C ASN A 274 -0.86 2.81 15.21
N CYS A 275 -0.10 2.76 14.12
CA CYS A 275 0.47 1.53 13.57
C CYS A 275 1.99 1.45 13.79
N HIS A 276 2.71 2.54 13.51
CA HIS A 276 4.19 2.54 13.53
C HIS A 276 4.79 3.08 14.83
N GLY A 277 4.00 3.71 15.70
CA GLY A 277 4.47 4.32 16.96
C GLY A 277 5.03 5.73 16.78
N SER A 278 5.67 6.25 17.84
CA SER A 278 6.32 7.57 17.81
C SER A 278 7.57 7.59 16.92
N MET A 279 8.07 8.78 16.57
CA MET A 279 9.32 8.91 15.81
C MET A 279 10.48 8.29 16.57
N THR A 280 10.48 8.41 17.89
CA THR A 280 11.45 7.74 18.76
C THR A 280 11.38 6.21 18.65
N GLN A 281 10.18 5.61 18.60
CA GLN A 281 10.00 4.16 18.39
C GLN A 281 10.43 3.73 16.99
N VAL A 282 10.10 4.51 15.95
CA VAL A 282 10.56 4.25 14.57
C VAL A 282 12.07 4.33 14.45
N GLY A 283 12.69 5.26 15.18
CA GLY A 283 14.14 5.41 15.27
C GLY A 283 14.83 4.47 16.26
N ALA A 284 14.17 3.46 16.84
CA ALA A 284 14.81 2.58 17.80
C ALA A 284 15.96 1.76 17.17
N ALA A 285 17.06 1.55 17.89
CA ALA A 285 18.26 0.88 17.36
C ALA A 285 18.02 -0.59 16.96
N GLY A 286 17.03 -1.25 17.58
CA GLY A 286 16.66 -2.63 17.26
C GLY A 286 15.66 -2.75 16.12
N ARG A 287 15.04 -1.65 15.65
CA ARG A 287 14.00 -1.70 14.62
C ARG A 287 14.63 -1.74 13.22
N LYS A 288 14.34 -2.80 12.47
CA LYS A 288 14.73 -2.96 11.07
C LYS A 288 13.68 -2.27 10.20
N GLY A 289 13.91 -1.02 9.81
CA GLY A 289 12.97 -0.29 8.95
C GLY A 289 12.69 -1.03 7.63
N TRP A 290 11.47 -0.91 7.11
CA TRP A 290 10.95 -1.66 5.96
C TRP A 290 10.72 -3.17 6.18
N ILE A 291 11.10 -3.71 7.34
CA ILE A 291 10.98 -5.13 7.69
C ILE A 291 10.11 -5.32 8.94
N ASP A 292 10.39 -4.55 10.00
CA ASP A 292 9.63 -4.56 11.24
C ASP A 292 8.44 -3.59 11.11
N GLU A 293 7.43 -4.04 10.36
CA GLU A 293 6.19 -3.29 10.12
C GLU A 293 4.98 -3.98 10.79
N PRO A 294 3.95 -3.20 11.17
CA PRO A 294 2.75 -3.75 11.78
C PRO A 294 2.01 -4.70 10.82
N GLY A 295 1.55 -5.81 11.36
CA GLY A 295 0.63 -6.75 10.72
C GLY A 295 -0.83 -6.38 10.97
N CYS A 296 -1.72 -6.96 10.17
CA CYS A 296 -3.17 -6.77 10.30
C CYS A 296 -3.66 -7.20 11.68
N GLU A 297 -3.15 -8.32 12.17
CA GLU A 297 -3.46 -8.95 13.45
C GLU A 297 -3.16 -8.10 14.67
N ASN A 298 -2.29 -7.09 14.55
CA ASN A 298 -1.97 -6.22 15.69
C ASN A 298 -3.16 -5.32 16.06
N CYS A 299 -4.01 -4.99 15.09
CA CYS A 299 -5.26 -4.24 15.30
C CYS A 299 -6.49 -5.13 15.13
N HIS A 300 -6.51 -6.00 14.11
CA HIS A 300 -7.59 -6.93 13.78
C HIS A 300 -7.35 -8.28 14.46
N THR A 301 -7.44 -8.26 15.79
CA THR A 301 -6.90 -9.31 16.65
C THR A 301 -7.93 -10.34 17.08
N GLY A 302 -9.24 -10.04 17.00
CA GLY A 302 -10.29 -10.85 17.63
C GLY A 302 -11.43 -11.26 16.71
N THR A 303 -12.29 -12.11 17.25
CA THR A 303 -13.60 -12.45 16.69
C THR A 303 -14.67 -11.84 17.58
N ALA A 304 -15.94 -12.07 17.29
CA ALA A 304 -16.98 -11.61 18.19
C ALA A 304 -17.04 -12.37 19.53
N VAL A 305 -16.37 -13.53 19.65
CA VAL A 305 -16.32 -14.32 20.88
C VAL A 305 -14.91 -14.54 21.42
N LYS A 306 -13.87 -14.29 20.63
CA LYS A 306 -12.47 -14.26 21.07
C LYS A 306 -12.00 -12.81 21.16
N PHE A 307 -11.30 -12.47 22.23
CA PHE A 307 -10.94 -11.09 22.62
C PHE A 307 -12.09 -10.27 23.22
N ALA A 308 -12.91 -10.90 24.07
CA ALA A 308 -13.97 -10.24 24.84
C ALA A 308 -14.94 -9.40 23.97
N GLY A 309 -15.22 -9.85 22.74
CA GLY A 309 -16.07 -9.15 21.77
C GLY A 309 -15.43 -7.93 21.11
N GLN A 310 -14.21 -7.56 21.51
CA GLN A 310 -13.42 -6.55 20.83
C GLN A 310 -12.88 -7.21 19.56
N ILE A 311 -13.36 -6.81 18.39
CA ILE A 311 -12.94 -7.41 17.11
C ILE A 311 -11.65 -6.75 16.60
N ARG A 312 -11.57 -5.43 16.80
CA ARG A 312 -10.44 -4.60 16.36
C ARG A 312 -10.17 -3.43 17.30
N GLN A 313 -8.92 -2.97 17.30
CA GLN A 313 -8.44 -1.81 18.08
C GLN A 313 -8.08 -0.61 17.19
N ARG A 314 -7.91 0.56 17.81
CA ARG A 314 -7.48 1.81 17.13
C ARG A 314 -5.97 2.04 17.17
N ASP A 315 -5.21 1.11 17.73
CA ASP A 315 -3.75 1.13 17.75
C ASP A 315 -3.24 -0.30 17.67
N ALA A 316 -2.00 -0.47 17.23
CA ALA A 316 -1.36 -1.76 17.03
C ALA A 316 -0.58 -2.25 18.27
N PHE A 317 -0.54 -1.51 19.37
CA PHE A 317 0.40 -1.73 20.47
C PHE A 317 -0.29 -2.33 21.71
N SER A 318 0.40 -3.20 22.44
CA SER A 318 -0.18 -3.79 23.67
C SER A 318 -0.49 -2.74 24.75
N TYR A 319 0.25 -1.62 24.73
CA TYR A 319 0.04 -0.41 25.53
C TYR A 319 0.81 0.74 24.87
N ALA A 320 0.58 1.99 25.29
CA ALA A 320 1.25 3.16 24.71
C ALA A 320 2.79 3.04 24.81
N GLY A 321 3.48 3.13 23.67
CA GLY A 321 4.94 2.98 23.58
C GLY A 321 5.46 1.52 23.69
N GLY A 322 4.56 0.55 23.89
CA GLY A 322 4.90 -0.86 24.03
C GLY A 322 5.19 -1.59 22.71
N PRO A 323 5.38 -2.92 22.75
CA PRO A 323 5.50 -3.74 21.55
C PRO A 323 4.16 -3.88 20.82
N LEU A 324 4.21 -4.34 19.57
CA LEU A 324 3.02 -4.71 18.80
C LEU A 324 2.19 -5.78 19.53
N ARG A 325 0.87 -5.66 19.46
CA ARG A 325 -0.09 -6.54 20.13
C ARG A 325 -0.15 -7.90 19.45
N PRO A 326 -0.02 -9.02 20.17
CA PRO A 326 -0.24 -10.34 19.58
C PRO A 326 -1.72 -10.57 19.21
N PRO A 327 -2.02 -11.37 18.17
CA PRO A 327 -3.39 -11.77 17.86
C PRO A 327 -4.02 -12.57 18.99
N ALA A 328 -5.29 -12.29 19.32
CA ALA A 328 -6.14 -13.19 20.09
C ALA A 328 -6.72 -14.32 19.21
N ASP A 329 -6.87 -14.08 17.91
CA ASP A 329 -7.19 -15.04 16.87
C ASP A 329 -6.41 -14.72 15.58
N PRO A 330 -5.76 -15.70 14.94
CA PRO A 330 -4.93 -15.47 13.75
C PRO A 330 -5.71 -15.34 12.44
N ARG A 331 -7.05 -15.30 12.46
CA ARG A 331 -7.91 -15.25 11.26
C ARG A 331 -7.57 -14.14 10.28
N PHE A 332 -7.14 -12.99 10.78
CA PHE A 332 -6.77 -11.83 9.97
C PHE A 332 -5.25 -11.65 9.88
N ALA A 333 -4.48 -12.60 10.42
CA ALA A 333 -3.05 -12.47 10.50
C ALA A 333 -2.40 -12.60 9.12
N THR A 334 -1.35 -11.83 8.94
CA THR A 334 -0.35 -12.12 7.92
C THR A 334 0.34 -13.46 8.22
N LYS A 335 0.92 -14.10 7.21
CA LYS A 335 1.84 -15.22 7.45
C LYS A 335 2.97 -14.74 8.37
N THR A 336 3.28 -15.53 9.39
CA THR A 336 4.30 -15.21 10.39
C THR A 336 5.61 -14.77 9.75
N GLY A 337 6.08 -13.57 10.10
CA GLY A 337 7.34 -13.02 9.59
C GLY A 337 7.29 -12.49 8.15
N VAL A 338 6.09 -12.41 7.53
CA VAL A 338 5.91 -11.95 6.16
C VAL A 338 5.05 -10.69 6.15
N LEU A 339 5.58 -9.61 5.57
CA LEU A 339 4.88 -8.34 5.39
C LEU A 339 3.56 -8.52 4.61
N TYR A 340 2.58 -7.66 4.89
CA TYR A 340 1.31 -7.59 4.17
C TYR A 340 1.44 -7.71 2.65
N LYS A 341 2.32 -6.90 2.04
CA LYS A 341 2.57 -6.86 0.58
C LYS A 341 3.10 -8.16 -0.02
N ALA A 342 3.66 -9.03 0.81
CA ALA A 342 4.21 -10.34 0.41
C ALA A 342 3.41 -11.51 1.01
N SER A 343 2.35 -11.20 1.76
CA SER A 343 1.51 -12.19 2.43
C SER A 343 0.40 -12.66 1.50
N ALA A 344 -0.12 -13.85 1.77
CA ALA A 344 -1.17 -14.46 0.97
C ALA A 344 -2.09 -15.32 1.82
N GLY A 345 -3.34 -15.46 1.38
CA GLY A 345 -4.40 -16.19 2.07
C GLY A 345 -5.17 -17.13 1.15
N HIS A 346 -6.48 -16.89 1.03
CA HIS A 346 -7.44 -17.71 0.30
C HIS A 346 -6.93 -18.16 -1.08
N GLY A 347 -6.70 -19.47 -1.25
CA GLY A 347 -6.22 -20.06 -2.51
C GLY A 347 -4.79 -19.67 -2.92
N GLY A 348 -4.02 -19.02 -2.04
CA GLY A 348 -2.70 -18.47 -2.33
C GLY A 348 -2.72 -17.03 -2.89
N LEU A 349 -3.87 -16.35 -2.86
CA LEU A 349 -3.98 -14.96 -3.32
C LEU A 349 -3.29 -14.02 -2.35
N ALA A 350 -2.52 -13.10 -2.90
CA ALA A 350 -1.90 -12.01 -2.18
C ALA A 350 -2.97 -11.15 -1.51
N CYS A 351 -2.70 -10.67 -0.29
CA CYS A 351 -3.66 -9.86 0.45
C CYS A 351 -4.09 -8.62 -0.35
N GLU A 352 -3.15 -7.97 -1.03
CA GLU A 352 -3.39 -6.78 -1.85
C GLU A 352 -4.32 -7.02 -3.05
N ALA A 353 -4.46 -8.27 -3.53
CA ALA A 353 -5.36 -8.59 -4.63
C ALA A 353 -6.83 -8.38 -4.25
N CYS A 354 -7.19 -8.62 -2.98
CA CYS A 354 -8.55 -8.42 -2.48
C CYS A 354 -8.71 -7.08 -1.76
N HIS A 355 -7.67 -6.66 -1.04
CA HIS A 355 -7.75 -5.52 -0.13
C HIS A 355 -7.18 -4.22 -0.70
N GLY A 356 -6.40 -4.24 -1.79
CA GLY A 356 -5.66 -3.07 -2.27
C GLY A 356 -4.24 -3.00 -1.68
N PRO A 357 -3.35 -2.14 -2.17
CA PRO A 357 -1.97 -2.10 -1.70
C PRO A 357 -1.86 -1.45 -0.31
N THR A 358 -0.73 -1.66 0.37
CA THR A 358 -0.43 -1.07 1.69
C THR A 358 -0.77 0.43 1.72
N HIS A 359 -1.49 0.85 2.76
CA HIS A 359 -1.93 2.23 2.99
C HIS A 359 -3.00 2.77 2.02
N ALA A 360 -3.40 2.00 1.03
CA ALA A 360 -4.49 2.31 0.11
C ALA A 360 -5.51 1.15 0.07
N GLU A 361 -5.69 0.44 1.19
CA GLU A 361 -6.65 -0.64 1.25
C GLU A 361 -8.08 -0.12 0.99
N TYR A 362 -8.90 -0.88 0.28
CA TYR A 362 -10.20 -0.44 -0.16
C TYR A 362 -11.23 -0.30 0.98
N PRO A 363 -12.15 0.68 0.89
CA PRO A 363 -12.18 1.73 -0.12
C PRO A 363 -11.10 2.78 0.15
N SER A 364 -10.38 3.18 -0.89
CA SER A 364 -9.47 4.33 -0.85
C SER A 364 -10.27 5.63 -0.93
N SER A 365 -9.75 6.72 -0.39
CA SER A 365 -10.29 8.07 -0.60
C SER A 365 -9.99 8.64 -1.99
N HIS A 366 -9.19 7.95 -2.81
CA HIS A 366 -8.87 8.36 -4.17
C HIS A 366 -9.53 7.44 -5.19
N ASP A 367 -10.23 8.04 -6.15
CA ASP A 367 -11.08 7.32 -7.10
C ASP A 367 -10.31 6.31 -7.94
N ASN A 368 -9.10 6.67 -8.41
CA ASN A 368 -8.28 5.82 -9.27
C ASN A 368 -7.94 4.46 -8.61
N ASP A 369 -7.73 4.42 -7.29
CA ASP A 369 -7.47 3.16 -6.59
C ASP A 369 -8.71 2.24 -6.65
N ASN A 370 -9.92 2.81 -6.58
CA ASN A 370 -11.16 2.05 -6.50
C ASN A 370 -11.68 1.53 -7.86
N LEU A 371 -11.10 1.96 -8.98
CA LEU A 371 -11.59 1.64 -10.33
C LEU A 371 -11.63 0.13 -10.60
N MET A 372 -10.55 -0.58 -10.28
CA MET A 372 -10.43 -2.01 -10.53
C MET A 372 -11.53 -2.79 -9.77
N VAL A 373 -11.62 -2.59 -8.45
CA VAL A 373 -12.58 -3.33 -7.63
C VAL A 373 -14.02 -2.97 -7.97
N THR A 374 -14.30 -1.70 -8.28
CA THR A 374 -15.64 -1.28 -8.71
C THR A 374 -16.05 -1.96 -10.01
N ARG A 375 -15.13 -2.08 -10.98
CA ARG A 375 -15.39 -2.81 -12.23
C ARG A 375 -15.64 -4.30 -12.01
N LEU A 376 -14.93 -4.90 -11.05
CA LEU A 376 -15.01 -6.33 -10.77
C LEU A 376 -16.30 -6.75 -10.05
N GLN A 377 -16.70 -5.99 -9.02
CA GLN A 377 -17.82 -6.38 -8.14
C GLN A 377 -19.02 -5.43 -8.14
N GLY A 378 -18.93 -4.32 -8.89
CA GLY A 378 -20.01 -3.32 -8.99
C GLY A 378 -20.04 -2.30 -7.85
N HIS A 379 -19.09 -2.35 -6.90
CA HIS A 379 -18.99 -1.37 -5.82
C HIS A 379 -17.55 -1.21 -5.30
N THR A 380 -17.29 -0.06 -4.67
CA THR A 380 -16.03 0.20 -3.93
C THR A 380 -15.92 -0.69 -2.68
N GLY A 381 -14.69 -0.92 -2.21
CA GLY A 381 -14.39 -1.69 -1.00
C GLY A 381 -13.62 -2.97 -1.30
N THR A 382 -13.23 -3.68 -0.24
CA THR A 382 -12.57 -4.99 -0.33
C THR A 382 -13.35 -5.91 -1.27
N LEU A 383 -12.65 -6.65 -2.12
CA LEU A 383 -13.26 -7.62 -3.02
C LEU A 383 -13.94 -8.73 -2.21
N ALA A 384 -15.27 -8.82 -2.30
CA ALA A 384 -16.07 -9.74 -1.50
C ALA A 384 -17.18 -10.46 -2.28
N GLU A 385 -17.51 -10.01 -3.49
CA GLU A 385 -18.42 -10.75 -4.37
C GLU A 385 -17.68 -11.95 -4.99
N CYS A 386 -17.85 -13.13 -4.39
CA CYS A 386 -17.11 -14.34 -4.76
C CYS A 386 -17.32 -14.74 -6.24
N SER A 387 -18.44 -14.33 -6.85
CA SER A 387 -18.75 -14.53 -8.27
C SER A 387 -17.78 -13.80 -9.20
N THR A 388 -17.00 -12.83 -8.71
CA THR A 388 -15.91 -12.20 -9.46
C THR A 388 -14.87 -13.22 -9.91
N CYS A 389 -14.61 -14.25 -9.08
CA CYS A 389 -13.59 -15.25 -9.33
C CYS A 389 -14.17 -16.64 -9.56
N HIS A 390 -15.33 -16.96 -8.97
CA HIS A 390 -15.91 -18.30 -9.00
C HIS A 390 -17.17 -18.33 -9.84
N ALA A 391 -17.13 -19.07 -10.96
CA ALA A 391 -18.30 -19.29 -11.82
C ALA A 391 -19.43 -20.07 -11.10
N SER A 392 -19.08 -20.90 -10.12
CA SER A 392 -20.02 -21.62 -9.27
C SER A 392 -19.58 -21.57 -7.81
N LEU A 393 -20.50 -21.30 -6.90
CA LEU A 393 -20.24 -21.28 -5.46
C LEU A 393 -20.93 -22.46 -4.79
N SER A 394 -20.18 -23.22 -3.99
CA SER A 394 -20.79 -24.15 -3.04
C SER A 394 -21.39 -23.35 -1.90
N SER A 395 -22.71 -23.34 -1.83
CA SER A 395 -23.55 -22.68 -0.83
C SER A 395 -23.37 -23.19 0.60
N SER A 396 -22.73 -24.34 0.82
CA SER A 396 -22.56 -24.94 2.14
C SER A 396 -21.17 -24.70 2.76
N SER A 397 -20.25 -24.03 2.04
CA SER A 397 -18.85 -23.88 2.45
C SER A 397 -18.55 -22.54 3.16
N THR A 398 -17.77 -22.60 4.24
CA THR A 398 -17.11 -21.44 4.88
C THR A 398 -15.62 -21.41 4.54
N ALA A 399 -15.22 -22.00 3.42
CA ALA A 399 -13.83 -22.04 2.97
C ALA A 399 -13.37 -20.74 2.28
N GLY A 400 -14.19 -19.68 2.34
CA GLY A 400 -13.81 -18.35 1.88
C GLY A 400 -12.70 -17.73 2.73
N PRO A 401 -12.18 -16.56 2.31
CA PRO A 401 -11.19 -15.83 3.08
C PRO A 401 -11.69 -15.58 4.51
N HIS A 402 -10.83 -15.73 5.51
CA HIS A 402 -11.16 -15.48 6.91
C HIS A 402 -12.33 -16.33 7.46
N GLY A 403 -12.65 -17.47 6.84
CA GLY A 403 -13.79 -18.29 7.22
C GLY A 403 -15.14 -17.77 6.71
N LEU A 404 -15.13 -16.84 5.75
CA LEU A 404 -16.34 -16.30 5.14
C LEU A 404 -17.06 -17.37 4.32
N HIS A 405 -18.39 -17.31 4.40
CA HIS A 405 -19.29 -17.97 3.47
C HIS A 405 -19.66 -17.01 2.31
N PRO A 406 -20.27 -17.50 1.21
CA PRO A 406 -20.81 -16.63 0.17
C PRO A 406 -21.80 -15.59 0.72
N LEU A 407 -21.81 -14.38 0.16
CA LEU A 407 -22.64 -13.26 0.65
C LEU A 407 -23.95 -13.07 -0.13
N GLY A 408 -24.26 -13.99 -1.05
CA GLY A 408 -25.38 -13.88 -1.99
C GLY A 408 -26.63 -14.68 -1.58
N ALA A 409 -27.66 -14.60 -2.43
CA ALA A 409 -28.94 -15.29 -2.22
C ALA A 409 -28.79 -16.81 -2.09
N SER A 410 -27.79 -17.41 -2.75
CA SER A 410 -27.51 -18.85 -2.63
C SER A 410 -27.21 -19.27 -1.19
N TRP A 411 -26.44 -18.47 -0.45
CA TRP A 411 -26.21 -18.69 0.98
C TRP A 411 -27.50 -18.53 1.79
N VAL A 412 -28.24 -17.44 1.55
CA VAL A 412 -29.49 -17.17 2.28
C VAL A 412 -30.48 -18.33 2.14
N SER A 413 -30.59 -18.94 0.96
CA SER A 413 -31.48 -20.08 0.72
C SER A 413 -31.06 -21.40 1.38
N GLN A 414 -29.80 -21.56 1.79
CA GLN A 414 -29.22 -22.88 2.14
C GLN A 414 -28.48 -22.90 3.48
N HIS A 415 -28.30 -21.74 4.12
CA HIS A 415 -27.63 -21.68 5.42
C HIS A 415 -28.43 -22.39 6.53
N GLY A 416 -29.74 -22.55 6.37
CA GLY A 416 -30.61 -23.31 7.29
C GLY A 416 -30.10 -24.74 7.52
N ASP A 417 -29.87 -25.50 6.44
CA ASP A 417 -29.27 -26.84 6.49
C ASP A 417 -27.97 -26.89 7.29
N ARG A 418 -27.18 -25.83 7.21
CA ARG A 418 -25.91 -25.75 7.95
C ARG A 418 -26.14 -25.55 9.44
N VAL A 419 -27.07 -24.68 9.81
CA VAL A 419 -27.47 -24.49 11.20
C VAL A 419 -28.05 -25.77 11.78
N GLU A 420 -28.85 -26.52 11.02
CA GLU A 420 -29.39 -27.82 11.45
C GLU A 420 -28.29 -28.87 11.66
N LYS A 421 -27.29 -28.93 10.76
CA LYS A 421 -26.22 -29.94 10.82
C LYS A 421 -25.11 -29.61 11.81
N GLN A 422 -24.76 -28.33 11.97
CA GLN A 422 -23.57 -27.89 12.71
C GLN A 422 -23.88 -27.01 13.92
N GLY A 423 -25.15 -26.64 14.10
CA GLY A 423 -25.58 -25.68 15.11
C GLY A 423 -25.23 -24.24 14.76
N SER A 424 -25.93 -23.30 15.41
CA SER A 424 -25.69 -21.85 15.26
C SER A 424 -24.39 -21.37 15.90
N GLY A 425 -23.75 -22.21 16.73
CA GLY A 425 -22.47 -21.93 17.38
C GLY A 425 -21.36 -21.56 16.40
N ALA A 426 -21.33 -22.19 15.22
CA ALA A 426 -20.36 -21.92 14.16
C ALA A 426 -20.44 -20.49 13.59
N CYS A 427 -21.57 -19.80 13.76
CA CYS A 427 -21.78 -18.44 13.26
C CYS A 427 -21.31 -17.37 14.26
N ARG A 428 -21.18 -17.72 15.55
CA ARG A 428 -20.97 -16.74 16.64
C ARG A 428 -19.69 -15.94 16.51
N ASP A 429 -18.67 -16.52 15.90
CA ASP A 429 -17.39 -15.88 15.64
C ASP A 429 -17.49 -14.61 14.79
N CYS A 430 -18.41 -14.58 13.82
CA CYS A 430 -18.61 -13.43 12.93
C CYS A 430 -19.90 -12.67 13.25
N HIS A 431 -20.95 -13.38 13.66
CA HIS A 431 -22.28 -12.83 13.89
C HIS A 431 -22.57 -12.49 15.35
N GLY A 432 -21.62 -12.67 16.27
CA GLY A 432 -21.79 -12.30 17.68
C GLY A 432 -22.15 -13.47 18.56
N GLY A 433 -21.78 -13.36 19.84
CA GLY A 433 -22.19 -14.32 20.87
C GLY A 433 -23.71 -14.45 21.00
N ASP A 434 -24.44 -13.38 20.65
CA ASP A 434 -25.90 -13.25 20.63
C ASP A 434 -26.53 -13.40 19.23
N LEU A 435 -25.71 -13.62 18.19
CA LEU A 435 -26.11 -13.80 16.80
C LEU A 435 -26.88 -12.61 16.19
N ARG A 436 -26.71 -11.40 16.73
CA ARG A 436 -27.34 -10.17 16.22
C ARG A 436 -26.54 -9.47 15.10
N GLY A 437 -25.34 -9.95 14.83
CA GLY A 437 -24.41 -9.38 13.87
C GLY A 437 -23.35 -8.52 14.54
N THR A 438 -22.16 -8.50 13.94
CA THR A 438 -21.06 -7.60 14.30
C THR A 438 -20.50 -6.90 13.07
N VAL A 439 -19.47 -6.06 13.25
CA VAL A 439 -18.75 -5.44 12.13
C VAL A 439 -18.18 -6.46 11.13
N LEU A 440 -17.98 -7.73 11.52
CA LEU A 440 -17.55 -8.80 10.60
C LEU A 440 -18.68 -9.30 9.67
N SER A 441 -19.93 -9.08 10.06
CA SER A 441 -21.13 -9.43 9.28
C SER A 441 -21.80 -8.20 8.66
N ALA A 442 -21.13 -7.07 8.64
CA ALA A 442 -21.65 -5.85 8.04
C ALA A 442 -21.75 -6.00 6.52
N ALA A 443 -22.89 -5.59 5.94
CA ALA A 443 -23.08 -5.60 4.50
C ALA A 443 -22.07 -4.65 3.81
N LEU A 444 -21.24 -5.17 2.90
CA LEU A 444 -20.20 -4.37 2.23
C LEU A 444 -20.76 -3.48 1.09
N ALA A 445 -21.97 -3.79 0.63
CA ALA A 445 -22.77 -3.04 -0.33
C ALA A 445 -24.25 -3.18 0.03
N PRO A 446 -25.16 -2.34 -0.53
CA PRO A 446 -26.59 -2.57 -0.40
C PRO A 446 -26.98 -3.96 -0.91
N ARG A 447 -27.81 -4.68 -0.18
CA ARG A 447 -28.28 -6.03 -0.55
C ARG A 447 -29.77 -6.17 -0.32
N SER A 448 -30.41 -6.98 -1.15
CA SER A 448 -31.79 -7.40 -0.97
C SER A 448 -31.87 -8.91 -1.14
N PHE A 449 -32.56 -9.57 -0.20
CA PHE A 449 -32.72 -11.02 -0.18
C PHE A 449 -34.19 -11.38 -0.09
N GLN A 450 -34.60 -12.38 -0.88
CA GLN A 450 -35.88 -13.03 -0.69
C GLN A 450 -35.73 -14.09 0.39
N THR A 451 -36.60 -14.04 1.40
CA THR A 451 -36.67 -15.03 2.47
C THR A 451 -38.11 -15.53 2.59
N GLU A 452 -38.31 -16.61 3.34
CA GLU A 452 -39.64 -17.14 3.68
C GLU A 452 -40.52 -16.12 4.42
N ARG A 453 -39.91 -15.06 4.99
CA ARG A 453 -40.58 -14.00 5.75
C ARG A 453 -40.63 -12.68 4.98
N GLY A 454 -40.57 -12.77 3.65
CA GLY A 454 -40.61 -11.65 2.71
C GLY A 454 -39.24 -11.07 2.36
N THR A 455 -39.25 -10.01 1.55
CA THR A 455 -38.02 -9.34 1.11
C THR A 455 -37.35 -8.60 2.27
N LYS A 456 -36.05 -8.85 2.47
CA LYS A 456 -35.20 -8.16 3.45
C LYS A 456 -34.15 -7.34 2.73
N THR A 457 -34.12 -6.03 2.99
CA THR A 457 -33.18 -5.09 2.37
C THR A 457 -32.24 -4.52 3.44
N PHE A 458 -30.95 -4.49 3.11
CA PHE A 458 -29.88 -4.03 3.98
C PHE A 458 -29.09 -2.94 3.26
N ALA A 459 -28.92 -1.79 3.92
CA ALA A 459 -27.98 -0.79 3.47
C ALA A 459 -26.54 -1.25 3.70
N LYS A 460 -25.58 -0.66 2.98
CA LYS A 460 -24.15 -0.82 3.27
C LYS A 460 -23.88 -0.46 4.74
N GLY A 461 -23.12 -1.30 5.43
CA GLY A 461 -22.78 -1.17 6.85
C GLY A 461 -23.80 -1.77 7.81
N ALA A 462 -24.99 -2.18 7.34
CA ALA A 462 -25.96 -2.86 8.20
C ALA A 462 -25.39 -4.18 8.73
N LEU A 463 -25.47 -4.39 10.05
CA LEU A 463 -25.02 -5.63 10.67
C LEU A 463 -26.07 -6.71 10.42
N ILE A 464 -25.66 -7.85 9.87
CA ILE A 464 -26.56 -8.95 9.54
C ILE A 464 -26.34 -10.11 10.52
N GLY A 465 -27.41 -10.53 11.20
CA GLY A 465 -27.42 -11.70 12.08
C GLY A 465 -28.71 -12.50 11.92
N CYS A 466 -28.90 -13.53 12.74
CA CYS A 466 -30.10 -14.38 12.69
C CYS A 466 -31.37 -13.53 12.87
N TYR A 467 -31.34 -12.59 13.81
CA TYR A 467 -32.48 -11.70 14.13
C TYR A 467 -32.81 -10.67 13.04
N SER A 468 -31.94 -10.51 12.03
CA SER A 468 -32.21 -9.61 10.90
C SER A 468 -33.31 -10.18 9.97
N CYS A 469 -33.45 -11.50 9.95
CA CYS A 469 -34.41 -12.22 9.09
C CYS A 469 -35.37 -13.12 9.88
N HIS A 470 -34.95 -13.63 11.04
CA HIS A 470 -35.66 -14.62 11.85
C HIS A 470 -35.98 -14.08 13.26
N ASN A 471 -36.72 -14.86 14.06
CA ASN A 471 -37.01 -14.55 15.47
C ASN A 471 -36.08 -15.35 16.41
N GLY A 472 -34.80 -15.43 16.06
CA GLY A 472 -33.81 -16.25 16.76
C GLY A 472 -32.95 -17.09 15.82
N PRO A 473 -32.03 -17.88 16.39
CA PRO A 473 -31.12 -18.74 15.63
C PRO A 473 -31.72 -20.10 15.26
N ASN A 474 -32.93 -20.41 15.72
CA ASN A 474 -33.68 -21.58 15.30
C ASN A 474 -34.45 -21.17 14.03
N PRO A 475 -34.14 -21.78 12.86
CA PRO A 475 -34.72 -21.42 11.56
C PRO A 475 -36.24 -21.26 11.58
#